data_AF-A0A947YZ08-F1
#
_entry.id   AF-A0A947YZ08-F1
#
_cell.length_a   1.000
_cell.length_b   1.000
_cell.length_c   1.000
_cell.angle_alpha   90.00
_cell.angle_beta   90.00
_cell.angle_gamma   90.00
#
_symmetry.space_group_name_H-M   'P 1'
#
loop_
_entity.id
_entity.type
_entity.pdbx_description
1 polymer ?
#
loop_
_entity_poly.entity_id
_entity_poly.type
_entity_poly.pdbx_seq_one_letter_code
_entity_poly.pdbx_strand_id
1 'polypeptide(L)'
;MRYILIIHFLFYFYGNANANANSVQGKQFLSGIDPQVKKVWDRGVIVLADKLLKKNDKFNTKLSVTVELMFTAQGTLAKINTVASSGYEPFDFTAIDAMKSIKNFNKPGTSLISDDGYVHVFWTLNRNKPYSPMTTAEIRYVRWKPERAIKSYISSGLFSKAIEKLLSTREGQNISKSASVAFIKTYLEKKQTEFESASFISEISRYLNFSGFDATVFSGYFSNMSTNEKRIFLKKTSSEGLCSTLRDLVAESDIIPVITTLYLRKYSCKDTSVLKKALSYCAGTSSFLKVIEKGFSGKALNSSDIALFEKFVLSDKRELDYPVSKSGFNELVPFYARILRGKYSISIKKSVISALSHSTAADSGKLLLEAIRRREGELKKTGIVNLKNYHGNDARIIFRNASWEYDTLIKKTNDLSIKGLAVRSIIEIAQSRLDNPNFKHYYNILLRNANEHTLLSAVSGLNPENSESKKRLVLFLKNPNAKVRQLALKLLLSISNDAEIEKEIKSLNPKLFPDFIDYINARKLSSSELKSLSKTSNFKGFLYTWAWGRSEPSAFLNDFKKLFSKNDTGKDAFPFLFAILSVSK
;
A
#
# COMPACT_ATOMS: atom_id res chain seq x y z
N MET A 1 1.57 -28.09 -55.54
CA MET A 1 1.96 -26.89 -56.32
C MET A 1 0.88 -25.80 -56.44
N ARG A 2 -0.41 -26.01 -56.11
CA ARG A 2 -1.44 -24.94 -56.16
C ARG A 2 -1.47 -23.96 -54.97
N TYR A 3 -0.86 -24.31 -53.83
CA TYR A 3 -0.82 -23.45 -52.63
C TYR A 3 0.33 -22.41 -52.62
N ILE A 4 1.39 -22.62 -53.40
CA ILE A 4 2.54 -21.68 -53.47
C ILE A 4 2.20 -20.46 -54.33
N LEU A 5 1.34 -20.62 -55.34
CA LEU A 5 0.88 -19.52 -56.19
C LEU A 5 -0.10 -18.57 -55.47
N ILE A 6 -0.95 -19.07 -54.56
CA ILE A 6 -1.91 -18.23 -53.81
C ILE A 6 -1.20 -17.33 -52.77
N ILE A 7 -0.09 -17.81 -52.18
CA ILE A 7 0.71 -17.03 -51.23
C ILE A 7 1.49 -15.92 -51.95
N HIS A 8 2.03 -16.17 -53.16
CA HIS A 8 2.63 -15.09 -53.96
C HIS A 8 1.59 -14.09 -54.49
N PHE A 9 0.35 -14.54 -54.77
CA PHE A 9 -0.73 -13.66 -55.23
C PHE A 9 -1.23 -12.70 -54.14
N LEU A 10 -1.24 -13.12 -52.88
CA LEU A 10 -1.66 -12.28 -51.74
C LEU A 10 -0.59 -11.27 -51.29
N PHE A 11 0.71 -11.59 -51.44
CA PHE A 11 1.79 -10.62 -51.20
C PHE A 11 1.81 -9.47 -52.23
N TYR A 12 1.34 -9.71 -53.45
CA TYR A 12 1.33 -8.69 -54.52
C TYR A 12 0.24 -7.62 -54.34
N PHE A 13 -0.89 -7.95 -53.67
CA PHE A 13 -2.00 -7.02 -53.48
C PHE A 13 -1.87 -6.16 -52.20
N TYR A 14 -1.32 -6.69 -51.10
CA TYR A 14 -1.16 -5.91 -49.87
C TYR A 14 0.09 -5.00 -49.85
N GLY A 15 1.09 -5.26 -50.70
CA GLY A 15 2.23 -4.37 -50.89
C GLY A 15 1.95 -3.12 -51.75
N ASN A 16 0.88 -3.12 -52.54
CA ASN A 16 0.62 -2.08 -53.55
C ASN A 16 -0.41 -1.00 -53.14
N ALA A 17 -1.27 -1.25 -52.15
CA ALA A 17 -2.23 -0.24 -51.70
C ALA A 17 -1.53 1.02 -51.12
N ASN A 18 -0.44 0.83 -50.36
CA ASN A 18 0.36 1.94 -49.82
C ASN A 18 1.28 2.58 -50.87
N ALA A 19 1.73 1.84 -51.90
CA ALA A 19 2.50 2.42 -53.00
C ALA A 19 1.64 3.41 -53.82
N ASN A 20 0.36 3.09 -54.04
CA ASN A 20 -0.57 3.93 -54.77
C ASN A 20 -0.96 5.21 -54.00
N ALA A 21 -1.28 5.13 -52.70
CA ALA A 21 -1.58 6.32 -51.89
C ALA A 21 -0.37 7.27 -51.75
N ASN A 22 0.83 6.71 -51.58
CA ASN A 22 2.08 7.47 -51.54
C ASN A 22 2.37 8.14 -52.90
N SER A 23 2.02 7.50 -54.01
CA SER A 23 2.16 8.08 -55.34
C SER A 23 1.23 9.28 -55.58
N VAL A 24 0.00 9.27 -55.03
CA VAL A 24 -0.95 10.39 -55.17
C VAL A 24 -0.51 11.58 -54.33
N GLN A 25 -0.19 11.36 -53.05
CA GLN A 25 0.30 12.45 -52.17
C GLN A 25 1.65 12.98 -52.66
N GLY A 26 2.52 12.09 -53.16
CA GLY A 26 3.80 12.49 -53.75
C GLY A 26 3.62 13.36 -54.98
N LYS A 27 2.74 12.97 -55.92
CA LYS A 27 2.40 13.79 -57.09
C LYS A 27 1.79 15.14 -56.69
N GLN A 28 0.89 15.17 -55.69
CA GLN A 28 0.33 16.43 -55.19
C GLN A 28 1.42 17.34 -54.59
N PHE A 29 2.33 16.77 -53.79
CA PHE A 29 3.44 17.53 -53.22
C PHE A 29 4.37 18.09 -54.31
N LEU A 30 4.79 17.26 -55.27
CA LEU A 30 5.60 17.68 -56.41
C LEU A 30 4.89 18.73 -57.27
N SER A 31 3.58 18.62 -57.47
CA SER A 31 2.79 19.60 -58.22
C SER A 31 2.74 20.98 -57.54
N GLY A 32 2.90 21.04 -56.21
CA GLY A 32 3.04 22.30 -55.49
C GLY A 32 4.43 22.94 -55.62
N ILE A 33 5.45 22.12 -55.93
CA ILE A 33 6.85 22.55 -56.10
C ILE A 33 7.12 22.97 -57.55
N ASP A 34 6.54 22.27 -58.54
CA ASP A 34 6.78 22.45 -59.98
C ASP A 34 6.65 23.91 -60.47
N PRO A 35 5.61 24.70 -60.10
CA PRO A 35 5.52 26.09 -60.54
C PRO A 35 6.68 26.96 -60.02
N GLN A 36 7.19 26.66 -58.83
CA GLN A 36 8.28 27.41 -58.21
C GLN A 36 9.62 27.07 -58.88
N VAL A 37 9.84 25.78 -59.18
CA VAL A 37 11.02 25.31 -59.91
C VAL A 37 11.06 25.92 -61.31
N LYS A 38 9.95 25.89 -62.06
CA LYS A 38 9.85 26.54 -63.37
C LYS A 38 10.11 28.05 -63.30
N LYS A 39 9.67 28.71 -62.22
CA LYS A 39 9.92 30.15 -62.03
C LYS A 39 11.41 30.45 -61.84
N VAL A 40 12.10 29.72 -60.96
CA VAL A 40 13.50 30.02 -60.63
C VAL A 40 14.48 29.45 -61.65
N TRP A 41 14.22 28.25 -62.18
CA TRP A 41 15.12 27.56 -63.11
C TRP A 41 14.83 27.96 -64.55
N ASP A 42 13.66 27.60 -65.09
CA ASP A 42 13.37 27.80 -66.51
C ASP A 42 13.39 29.29 -66.88
N ARG A 43 12.69 30.12 -66.10
CA ARG A 43 12.60 31.56 -66.39
C ARG A 43 13.77 32.34 -65.80
N GLY A 44 14.24 31.98 -64.61
CA GLY A 44 15.27 32.71 -63.88
C GLY A 44 16.69 32.39 -64.31
N VAL A 45 16.99 31.16 -64.69
CA VAL A 45 18.34 30.74 -65.11
C VAL A 45 18.40 30.54 -66.62
N ILE A 46 17.56 29.65 -67.15
CA ILE A 46 17.73 29.17 -68.53
C ILE A 46 17.46 30.28 -69.56
N VAL A 47 16.35 31.00 -69.43
CA VAL A 47 16.02 32.12 -70.34
C VAL A 47 17.03 33.26 -70.24
N LEU A 48 17.62 33.50 -69.06
CA LEU A 48 18.65 34.54 -68.92
C LEU A 48 19.98 34.08 -69.52
N ALA A 49 20.37 32.83 -69.34
CA ALA A 49 21.56 32.24 -69.97
C ALA A 49 21.46 32.29 -71.50
N ASP A 50 20.28 32.01 -72.08
CA ASP A 50 20.01 32.14 -73.52
C ASP A 50 20.24 33.58 -74.04
N LYS A 51 20.00 34.60 -73.21
CA LYS A 51 20.14 36.02 -73.58
C LYS A 51 21.56 36.56 -73.36
N LEU A 52 22.21 36.13 -72.28
CA LEU A 52 23.45 36.75 -71.79
C LEU A 52 24.71 35.99 -72.23
N LEU A 53 24.61 34.69 -72.49
CA LEU A 53 25.76 33.85 -72.84
C LEU A 53 25.81 33.57 -74.34
N LYS A 54 27.03 33.43 -74.88
CA LYS A 54 27.21 33.07 -76.29
C LYS A 54 26.65 31.67 -76.57
N LYS A 55 26.17 31.42 -77.79
CA LYS A 55 25.60 30.12 -78.18
C LYS A 55 26.57 28.93 -78.00
N ASN A 56 27.87 29.18 -78.12
CA ASN A 56 28.93 28.18 -77.94
C ASN A 56 29.51 28.12 -76.51
N ASP A 57 28.93 28.87 -75.55
CA ASP A 57 29.33 28.78 -74.15
C ASP A 57 29.07 27.36 -73.62
N LYS A 58 29.96 26.84 -72.76
CA LYS A 58 29.82 25.50 -72.17
C LYS A 58 28.50 25.36 -71.40
N PHE A 59 28.00 26.44 -70.78
CA PHE A 59 26.70 26.48 -70.10
C PHE A 59 25.51 26.25 -71.06
N ASN A 60 25.68 26.54 -72.35
CA ASN A 60 24.67 26.39 -73.39
C ASN A 60 24.75 25.04 -74.14
N THR A 61 25.58 24.12 -73.65
CA THR A 61 25.65 22.73 -74.16
C THR A 61 24.60 21.83 -73.52
N LYS A 62 24.55 20.55 -73.89
CA LYS A 62 23.61 19.58 -73.31
C LYS A 62 24.06 19.17 -71.89
N LEU A 63 23.62 19.94 -70.90
CA LEU A 63 23.90 19.70 -69.49
C LEU A 63 22.64 19.28 -68.73
N SER A 64 22.83 18.42 -67.74
CA SER A 64 21.79 18.01 -66.80
C SER A 64 22.40 17.78 -65.42
N VAL A 65 21.74 18.25 -64.37
CA VAL A 65 22.16 18.03 -62.99
C VAL A 65 20.97 17.52 -62.19
N THR A 66 21.17 16.47 -61.38
CA THR A 66 20.16 15.98 -60.46
C THR A 66 20.49 16.45 -59.06
N VAL A 67 19.56 17.18 -58.45
CA VAL A 67 19.68 17.66 -57.06
C VAL A 67 18.73 16.89 -56.15
N GLU A 68 19.15 16.63 -54.93
CA GLU A 68 18.32 16.15 -53.83
C GLU A 68 17.94 17.33 -52.95
N LEU A 69 16.65 17.51 -52.74
CA LEU A 69 16.06 18.48 -51.83
C LEU A 69 15.51 17.70 -50.62
N MET A 70 16.03 18.00 -49.43
CA MET A 70 15.60 17.38 -48.18
C MET A 70 14.68 18.33 -47.42
N PHE A 71 13.38 17.99 -47.34
CA PHE A 71 12.39 18.79 -46.62
C PHE A 71 12.11 18.24 -45.22
N THR A 72 11.99 19.12 -44.23
CA THR A 72 11.49 18.76 -42.90
C THR A 72 10.00 18.41 -42.94
N ALA A 73 9.50 17.80 -41.86
CA ALA A 73 8.07 17.52 -41.68
C ALA A 73 7.17 18.78 -41.74
N GLN A 74 7.75 19.98 -41.60
CA GLN A 74 7.08 21.27 -41.66
C GLN A 74 7.09 21.87 -43.07
N GLY A 75 7.74 21.23 -44.04
CA GLY A 75 7.91 21.77 -45.40
C GLY A 75 9.05 22.78 -45.52
N THR A 76 9.97 22.83 -44.56
CA THR A 76 11.15 23.67 -44.67
C THR A 76 12.25 22.91 -45.40
N LEU A 77 12.92 23.55 -46.36
CA LEU A 77 14.08 22.97 -47.02
C LEU A 77 15.28 22.96 -46.06
N ALA A 78 15.68 21.78 -45.61
CA ALA A 78 16.76 21.61 -44.64
C ALA A 78 18.14 21.52 -45.32
N LYS A 79 18.20 20.82 -46.46
CA LYS A 79 19.47 20.58 -47.18
C LYS A 79 19.22 20.41 -48.67
N ILE A 80 20.21 20.80 -49.47
CA ILE A 80 20.29 20.48 -50.90
C ILE A 80 21.64 19.85 -51.19
N ASN A 81 21.65 18.74 -51.93
CA ASN A 81 22.88 18.08 -52.40
C ASN A 81 22.81 17.85 -53.92
N THR A 82 23.97 17.85 -54.57
CA THR A 82 24.09 17.34 -55.95
C THR A 82 24.23 15.82 -55.90
N VAL A 83 23.34 15.12 -56.60
CA VAL A 83 23.29 13.64 -56.68
C VAL A 83 23.99 13.15 -57.94
N ALA A 84 23.77 13.85 -59.06
CA ALA A 84 24.44 13.59 -60.32
C ALA A 84 24.90 14.91 -60.92
N SER A 85 26.21 15.10 -61.04
CA SER A 85 26.83 16.31 -61.61
C SER A 85 26.65 16.37 -63.12
N SER A 86 26.55 17.58 -63.67
CA SER A 86 26.55 17.80 -65.12
C SER A 86 27.94 17.68 -65.76
N GLY A 87 29.01 17.55 -64.97
CA GLY A 87 30.39 17.68 -65.45
C GLY A 87 30.82 19.13 -65.71
N TYR A 88 29.98 20.11 -65.33
CA TYR A 88 30.29 21.53 -65.37
C TYR A 88 29.85 22.24 -64.08
N GLU A 89 30.80 22.43 -63.18
CA GLU A 89 30.57 22.97 -61.83
C GLU A 89 29.77 24.29 -61.77
N PRO A 90 30.00 25.30 -62.64
CA PRO A 90 29.17 26.51 -62.67
C PRO A 90 27.69 26.25 -62.91
N PHE A 91 27.34 25.24 -63.73
CA PHE A 91 25.95 24.85 -63.96
C PHE A 91 25.34 24.19 -62.73
N ASP A 92 26.10 23.31 -62.07
CA ASP A 92 25.65 22.61 -60.86
C ASP A 92 25.45 23.59 -59.69
N PHE A 93 26.35 24.56 -59.48
CA PHE A 93 26.16 25.59 -58.46
C PHE A 93 24.97 26.49 -58.75
N THR A 94 24.81 26.91 -60.01
CA THR A 94 23.66 27.73 -60.41
C THR A 94 22.34 26.98 -60.16
N ALA A 95 22.30 25.67 -60.42
CA ALA A 95 21.15 24.83 -60.11
C ALA A 95 20.87 24.76 -58.61
N ILE A 96 21.89 24.54 -57.78
CA ILE A 96 21.73 24.53 -56.32
C ILE A 96 21.21 25.88 -55.83
N ASP A 97 21.79 26.99 -56.28
CA ASP A 97 21.41 28.34 -55.82
C ASP A 97 20.00 28.72 -56.26
N ALA A 98 19.62 28.38 -57.50
CA ALA A 98 18.25 28.54 -57.97
C ALA A 98 17.27 27.77 -57.08
N MET A 99 17.57 26.53 -56.74
CA MET A 99 16.71 25.69 -55.90
C MET A 99 16.67 26.17 -54.43
N LYS A 100 17.79 26.66 -53.89
CA LYS A 100 17.85 27.29 -52.55
C LYS A 100 17.01 28.58 -52.46
N SER A 101 16.83 29.28 -53.57
CA SER A 101 16.07 30.53 -53.62
C SER A 101 14.55 30.33 -53.46
N ILE A 102 14.08 29.09 -53.65
CA ILE A 102 12.67 28.74 -53.48
C ILE A 102 12.33 28.77 -51.98
N LYS A 103 11.23 29.46 -51.63
CA LYS A 103 10.75 29.63 -50.26
C LYS A 103 9.26 29.26 -50.20
N ASN A 104 8.79 28.96 -48.99
CA ASN A 104 7.37 28.67 -48.72
C ASN A 104 6.85 27.42 -49.45
N PHE A 105 7.47 26.27 -49.19
CA PHE A 105 6.93 25.01 -49.68
C PHE A 105 5.71 24.61 -48.85
N ASN A 106 4.78 23.90 -49.50
CA ASN A 106 3.66 23.29 -48.80
C ASN A 106 4.16 22.27 -47.78
N LYS A 107 3.40 22.05 -46.71
CA LYS A 107 3.72 21.00 -45.75
C LYS A 107 3.57 19.63 -46.43
N PRO A 108 4.59 18.75 -46.39
CA PRO A 108 4.46 17.41 -46.97
C PRO A 108 3.45 16.57 -46.18
N GLY A 109 2.76 15.67 -46.89
CA GLY A 109 1.97 14.64 -46.23
C GLY A 109 2.84 13.78 -45.34
N THR A 110 2.35 13.40 -44.15
CA THR A 110 3.13 12.59 -43.20
C THR A 110 3.58 11.26 -43.80
N SER A 111 2.84 10.72 -44.76
CA SER A 111 3.19 9.50 -45.49
C SER A 111 4.52 9.59 -46.24
N LEU A 112 4.91 10.79 -46.69
CA LEU A 112 6.10 11.06 -47.52
C LEU A 112 7.39 11.16 -46.70
N ILE A 113 7.29 11.28 -45.38
CA ILE A 113 8.43 11.43 -44.49
C ILE A 113 9.14 10.07 -44.34
N SER A 114 10.44 10.07 -44.60
CA SER A 114 11.34 8.92 -44.47
C SER A 114 11.70 8.61 -43.02
N ASP A 115 12.36 7.48 -42.77
CA ASP A 115 12.74 7.05 -41.41
C ASP A 115 13.78 7.99 -40.75
N ASP A 116 14.48 8.82 -41.53
CA ASP A 116 15.41 9.85 -41.06
C ASP A 116 14.74 11.22 -40.78
N GLY A 117 13.43 11.32 -40.99
CA GLY A 117 12.64 12.52 -40.70
C GLY A 117 12.53 13.52 -41.85
N TYR A 118 13.08 13.22 -43.03
CA TYR A 118 13.03 14.10 -44.20
C TYR A 118 12.17 13.53 -45.34
N VAL A 119 11.71 14.42 -46.21
CA VAL A 119 11.19 14.06 -47.54
C VAL A 119 12.29 14.34 -48.55
N HIS A 120 12.74 13.31 -49.27
CA HIS A 120 13.81 13.44 -50.25
C HIS A 120 13.22 13.55 -51.64
N VAL A 121 13.29 14.75 -52.22
CA VAL A 121 12.86 15.01 -53.59
C VAL A 121 14.10 15.08 -54.47
N PHE A 122 14.19 14.18 -55.44
CA PHE A 122 15.24 14.18 -56.46
C PHE A 122 14.67 14.88 -57.69
N TRP A 123 15.33 15.93 -58.16
CA TRP A 123 14.88 16.71 -59.31
C TRP A 123 16.01 16.87 -60.32
N THR A 124 15.78 16.45 -61.57
CA THR A 124 16.74 16.66 -62.64
C THR A 124 16.43 17.94 -63.41
N LEU A 125 17.39 18.86 -63.40
CA LEU A 125 17.37 20.14 -64.08
C LEU A 125 18.23 20.05 -65.35
N ASN A 126 17.61 20.35 -66.50
CA ASN A 126 18.20 20.25 -67.82
C ASN A 126 18.45 21.63 -68.43
N ARG A 127 19.50 21.74 -69.23
CA ARG A 127 19.74 22.91 -70.08
C ARG A 127 18.82 22.97 -71.31
N ASN A 128 18.38 21.81 -71.79
CA ASN A 128 17.52 21.67 -72.98
C ASN A 128 16.07 21.39 -72.59
N LYS A 129 15.12 21.77 -73.46
CA LYS A 129 13.71 21.53 -73.21
C LYS A 129 13.39 20.03 -73.21
N PRO A 130 12.51 19.55 -72.30
CA PRO A 130 11.95 20.30 -71.18
C PRO A 130 13.00 20.55 -70.08
N TYR A 131 13.10 21.80 -69.62
CA TYR A 131 14.17 22.27 -68.73
C TYR A 131 14.04 21.70 -67.30
N SER A 132 12.87 21.75 -66.69
CA SER A 132 12.63 21.19 -65.35
C SER A 132 11.28 20.48 -65.23
N PRO A 133 10.94 19.53 -66.12
CA PRO A 133 9.62 18.92 -66.07
C PRO A 133 9.42 18.18 -64.74
N MET A 134 8.24 18.28 -64.13
CA MET A 134 7.89 17.46 -62.95
C MET A 134 8.09 15.95 -63.18
N THR A 135 8.06 15.48 -64.43
CA THR A 135 8.31 14.07 -64.76
C THR A 135 9.74 13.61 -64.47
N THR A 136 10.70 14.53 -64.31
CA THR A 136 12.06 14.22 -63.86
C THR A 136 12.23 14.35 -62.34
N ALA A 137 11.14 14.61 -61.62
CA ALA A 137 11.12 14.68 -60.17
C ALA A 137 10.58 13.38 -59.57
N GLU A 138 11.24 12.87 -58.54
CA GLU A 138 10.81 11.68 -57.80
C GLU A 138 11.02 11.83 -56.30
N ILE A 139 10.19 11.17 -55.51
CA ILE A 139 10.35 11.09 -54.05
C ILE A 139 10.98 9.74 -53.73
N ARG A 140 12.12 9.75 -53.06
CA ARG A 140 12.77 8.53 -52.56
C ARG A 140 12.65 8.45 -51.04
N TYR A 141 12.61 7.22 -50.53
CA TYR A 141 12.44 6.95 -49.11
C TYR A 141 13.70 6.36 -48.51
N VAL A 142 14.22 7.01 -47.46
CA VAL A 142 15.23 6.39 -46.59
C VAL A 142 14.51 5.42 -45.65
N ARG A 143 14.84 4.14 -45.76
CA ARG A 143 14.29 3.07 -44.90
C ARG A 143 15.39 2.54 -43.99
N TRP A 144 15.12 2.56 -42.70
CA TRP A 144 15.95 1.99 -41.66
C TRP A 144 15.36 0.68 -41.13
N LYS A 145 16.20 -0.08 -40.42
CA LYS A 145 15.71 -1.18 -39.59
C LYS A 145 14.66 -0.64 -38.61
N PRO A 146 13.57 -1.39 -38.34
CA PRO A 146 12.45 -0.93 -37.52
C PRO A 146 12.85 -0.26 -36.22
N GLU A 147 13.83 -0.80 -35.49
CA GLU A 147 14.29 -0.27 -34.21
C GLU A 147 14.85 1.15 -34.33
N ARG A 148 15.67 1.38 -35.37
CA ARG A 148 16.28 2.69 -35.63
C ARG A 148 15.23 3.69 -36.11
N ALA A 149 14.31 3.25 -36.98
CA ALA A 149 13.20 4.07 -37.46
C ALA A 149 12.28 4.52 -36.32
N ILE A 150 11.88 3.59 -35.45
CA ILE A 150 11.03 3.88 -34.29
C ILE A 150 11.70 4.89 -33.36
N LYS A 151 12.99 4.69 -33.04
CA LYS A 151 13.76 5.63 -32.20
C LYS A 151 13.80 7.03 -32.82
N SER A 152 14.04 7.11 -34.13
CA SER A 152 14.07 8.36 -34.90
C SER A 152 12.74 9.10 -34.86
N TYR A 153 11.64 8.39 -35.13
CA TYR A 153 10.30 8.96 -35.11
C TYR A 153 9.94 9.52 -33.74
N ILE A 154 10.30 8.83 -32.66
CA ILE A 154 10.11 9.35 -31.30
C ILE A 154 10.97 10.59 -31.05
N SER A 155 12.24 10.59 -31.46
CA SER A 155 13.10 11.78 -31.28
C SER A 155 12.55 13.01 -32.00
N SER A 156 11.97 12.82 -33.20
CA SER A 156 11.42 13.88 -34.05
C SER A 156 9.94 14.22 -33.77
N GLY A 157 9.32 13.61 -32.77
CA GLY A 157 7.91 13.87 -32.39
C GLY A 157 6.86 13.27 -33.35
N LEU A 158 7.25 12.36 -34.23
CA LEU A 158 6.39 11.70 -35.22
C LEU A 158 5.77 10.40 -34.65
N PHE A 159 5.01 10.53 -33.56
CA PHE A 159 4.52 9.38 -32.79
C PHE A 159 3.62 8.43 -33.60
N SER A 160 2.72 8.96 -34.43
CA SER A 160 1.82 8.12 -35.26
C SER A 160 2.60 7.20 -36.20
N LYS A 161 3.72 7.70 -36.75
CA LYS A 161 4.64 6.91 -37.60
C LYS A 161 5.40 5.86 -36.79
N ALA A 162 5.83 6.19 -35.57
CA ALA A 162 6.46 5.23 -34.69
C ALA A 162 5.52 4.05 -34.35
N ILE A 163 4.24 4.34 -34.08
CA ILE A 163 3.20 3.33 -33.82
C ILE A 163 2.92 2.50 -35.08
N GLU A 164 2.72 3.14 -36.23
CA GLU A 164 2.51 2.45 -37.52
C GLU A 164 3.67 1.49 -37.84
N LYS A 165 4.91 1.93 -37.62
CA LYS A 165 6.12 1.10 -37.79
C LYS A 165 6.18 -0.06 -36.78
N LEU A 166 5.82 0.19 -35.53
CA LEU A 166 5.75 -0.85 -34.49
C LEU A 166 4.71 -1.93 -34.82
N LEU A 167 3.50 -1.52 -35.25
CA LEU A 167 2.40 -2.43 -35.58
C LEU A 167 2.70 -3.27 -36.83
N SER A 168 3.16 -2.62 -37.91
CA SER A 168 3.54 -3.34 -39.14
C SER A 168 4.64 -4.38 -38.92
N THR A 169 5.57 -4.13 -37.99
CA THR A 169 6.62 -5.11 -37.69
C THR A 169 6.16 -6.24 -36.76
N ARG A 170 5.14 -5.98 -35.92
CA ARG A 170 4.54 -6.98 -35.03
C ARG A 170 3.68 -7.98 -35.81
N GLU A 171 2.94 -7.50 -36.80
CA GLU A 171 2.22 -8.35 -37.76
C GLU A 171 3.21 -9.19 -38.61
N GLY A 172 4.46 -8.71 -38.78
CA GLY A 172 5.58 -9.40 -39.44
C GLY A 172 6.60 -10.12 -38.52
N GLN A 173 6.27 -10.31 -37.22
CA GLN A 173 7.02 -11.09 -36.21
C GLN A 173 8.47 -10.69 -35.83
N ASN A 174 9.02 -9.54 -36.24
CA ASN A 174 10.47 -9.25 -36.10
C ASN A 174 10.83 -7.96 -35.35
N ILE A 175 10.21 -7.67 -34.20
CA ILE A 175 10.76 -6.66 -33.27
C ILE A 175 11.36 -7.36 -32.05
N SER A 176 12.62 -7.04 -31.77
CA SER A 176 13.27 -7.47 -30.54
C SER A 176 12.52 -6.92 -29.32
N LYS A 177 12.38 -7.73 -28.27
CA LYS A 177 11.75 -7.34 -27.00
C LYS A 177 12.35 -6.04 -26.44
N SER A 178 13.66 -5.85 -26.60
CA SER A 178 14.39 -4.64 -26.18
C SER A 178 13.92 -3.38 -26.93
N ALA A 179 13.60 -3.46 -28.22
CA ALA A 179 13.12 -2.32 -28.99
C ALA A 179 11.68 -1.92 -28.62
N SER A 180 10.81 -2.90 -28.34
CA SER A 180 9.47 -2.64 -27.79
C SER A 180 9.56 -1.95 -26.41
N VAL A 181 10.48 -2.40 -25.55
CA VAL A 181 10.71 -1.80 -24.24
C VAL A 181 11.27 -0.38 -24.36
N ALA A 182 12.24 -0.16 -25.24
CA ALA A 182 12.81 1.17 -25.49
C ALA A 182 11.74 2.14 -26.03
N PHE A 183 10.88 1.68 -26.96
CA PHE A 183 9.76 2.47 -27.45
C PHE A 183 8.84 2.92 -26.31
N ILE A 184 8.38 1.99 -25.47
CA ILE A 184 7.48 2.30 -24.35
C ILE A 184 8.15 3.26 -23.38
N LYS A 185 9.41 3.02 -23.03
CA LYS A 185 10.15 3.86 -22.07
C LYS A 185 10.29 5.28 -22.59
N THR A 186 10.78 5.47 -23.82
CA THR A 186 10.97 6.82 -24.38
C THR A 186 9.64 7.51 -24.68
N TYR A 187 8.60 6.75 -25.04
CA TYR A 187 7.24 7.29 -25.21
C TYR A 187 6.70 7.81 -23.87
N LEU A 188 6.82 7.01 -22.81
CA LEU A 188 6.42 7.37 -21.44
C LEU A 188 7.17 8.62 -20.96
N GLU A 189 8.49 8.66 -21.09
CA GLU A 189 9.34 9.77 -20.66
C GLU A 189 8.97 11.09 -21.37
N LYS A 190 8.73 11.07 -22.69
CA LYS A 190 8.39 12.28 -23.44
C LYS A 190 6.97 12.78 -23.23
N LYS A 191 6.04 11.90 -22.84
CA LYS A 191 4.62 12.22 -22.70
C LYS A 191 4.14 12.32 -21.24
N GLN A 192 5.05 12.15 -20.28
CA GLN A 192 4.75 12.21 -18.84
C GLN A 192 4.12 13.54 -18.41
N THR A 193 4.35 14.63 -19.16
CA THR A 193 3.81 15.96 -18.87
C THR A 193 2.47 16.27 -19.54
N GLU A 194 2.01 15.46 -20.51
CA GLU A 194 0.85 15.78 -21.35
C GLU A 194 -0.40 14.94 -21.07
N PHE A 195 -0.33 13.89 -20.23
CA PHE A 195 -1.45 12.99 -19.99
C PHE A 195 -2.02 13.07 -18.57
N GLU A 196 -3.26 13.57 -18.46
CA GLU A 196 -4.18 13.22 -17.39
C GLU A 196 -4.78 11.82 -17.67
N SER A 197 -4.05 10.82 -17.20
CA SER A 197 -4.54 9.71 -16.36
C SER A 197 -5.74 8.81 -16.74
N ALA A 198 -6.22 8.71 -17.99
CA ALA A 198 -7.17 7.62 -18.34
C ALA A 198 -7.21 7.22 -19.82
N SER A 199 -7.12 8.19 -20.72
CA SER A 199 -7.10 7.94 -22.17
C SER A 199 -5.86 7.14 -22.59
N PHE A 200 -4.72 7.42 -21.94
CA PHE A 200 -3.42 6.80 -22.17
C PHE A 200 -3.43 5.26 -22.05
N ILE A 201 -3.91 4.72 -20.92
CA ILE A 201 -3.94 3.25 -20.73
C ILE A 201 -4.91 2.62 -21.72
N SER A 202 -6.04 3.28 -22.01
CA SER A 202 -6.99 2.80 -23.01
C SER A 202 -6.34 2.75 -24.40
N GLU A 203 -5.62 3.79 -24.80
CA GLU A 203 -4.97 3.92 -26.09
C GLU A 203 -3.83 2.92 -26.25
N ILE A 204 -2.89 2.86 -25.30
CA ILE A 204 -1.81 1.87 -25.33
C ILE A 204 -2.36 0.44 -25.27
N SER A 205 -3.43 0.20 -24.49
CA SER A 205 -4.04 -1.13 -24.40
C SER A 205 -4.68 -1.62 -25.70
N ARG A 206 -5.02 -0.71 -26.63
CA ARG A 206 -5.48 -1.10 -27.96
C ARG A 206 -4.34 -1.61 -28.83
N TYR A 207 -3.11 -1.11 -28.62
CA TYR A 207 -1.97 -1.37 -29.49
C TYR A 207 -1.00 -2.42 -28.93
N LEU A 208 -0.91 -2.57 -27.61
CA LEU A 208 0.01 -3.48 -26.94
C LEU A 208 -0.75 -4.60 -26.24
N ASN A 209 -0.42 -5.85 -26.58
CA ASN A 209 -0.85 -6.98 -25.76
C ASN A 209 0.06 -7.03 -24.53
N PHE A 210 -0.44 -6.58 -23.38
CA PHE A 210 0.33 -6.46 -22.13
C PHE A 210 0.86 -7.79 -21.61
N SER A 211 0.36 -8.93 -22.10
CA SER A 211 0.79 -10.26 -21.64
C SER A 211 2.28 -10.56 -21.85
N GLY A 212 2.98 -9.85 -22.74
CA GLY A 212 4.40 -10.07 -23.03
C GLY A 212 5.39 -9.07 -22.41
N PHE A 213 4.91 -8.06 -21.68
CA PHE A 213 5.77 -7.02 -21.12
C PHE A 213 6.22 -7.35 -19.70
N ASP A 214 7.49 -7.04 -19.45
CA ASP A 214 8.03 -7.09 -18.10
C ASP A 214 7.38 -5.97 -17.27
N ALA A 215 6.78 -6.34 -16.15
CA ALA A 215 6.12 -5.45 -15.21
C ALA A 215 7.02 -4.30 -14.73
N THR A 216 8.33 -4.55 -14.69
CA THR A 216 9.36 -3.57 -14.28
C THR A 216 9.41 -2.34 -15.19
N VAL A 217 8.97 -2.46 -16.45
CA VAL A 217 8.87 -1.33 -17.38
C VAL A 217 7.83 -0.31 -16.93
N PHE A 218 6.81 -0.77 -16.19
CA PHE A 218 5.72 0.07 -15.72
C PHE A 218 5.86 0.50 -14.26
N SER A 219 6.83 -0.01 -13.49
CA SER A 219 6.92 0.23 -12.05
C SER A 219 7.02 1.73 -11.69
N GLY A 220 7.87 2.47 -12.40
CA GLY A 220 8.02 3.93 -12.20
C GLY A 220 6.82 4.76 -12.68
N TYR A 221 5.96 4.20 -13.54
CA TYR A 221 4.73 4.86 -13.98
C TYR A 221 3.55 4.48 -13.08
N PHE A 222 3.55 3.25 -12.56
CA PHE A 222 2.51 2.73 -11.69
C PHE A 222 2.40 3.56 -10.41
N SER A 223 3.50 3.98 -9.79
CA SER A 223 3.49 4.85 -8.61
C SER A 223 2.72 6.16 -8.83
N ASN A 224 2.80 6.72 -10.04
CA ASN A 224 2.16 7.97 -10.43
C ASN A 224 0.72 7.80 -10.97
N MET A 225 0.23 6.57 -11.14
CA MET A 225 -1.14 6.30 -11.57
C MET A 225 -2.14 6.61 -10.44
N SER A 226 -3.29 7.18 -10.81
CA SER A 226 -4.46 7.24 -9.94
C SER A 226 -4.96 5.83 -9.58
N THR A 227 -5.70 5.71 -8.47
CA THR A 227 -6.27 4.43 -8.02
C THR A 227 -7.14 3.74 -9.08
N ASN A 228 -7.82 4.52 -9.93
CA ASN A 228 -8.70 3.97 -10.97
C ASN A 228 -7.89 3.44 -12.16
N GLU A 229 -6.79 4.09 -12.53
CA GLU A 229 -5.85 3.60 -13.54
C GLU A 229 -5.12 2.35 -13.10
N LYS A 230 -4.60 2.34 -11.86
CA LYS A 230 -4.01 1.15 -11.23
C LYS A 230 -4.98 -0.03 -11.37
N ARG A 231 -6.27 0.20 -11.12
CA ARG A 231 -7.33 -0.82 -11.27
C ARG A 231 -7.56 -1.25 -12.72
N ILE A 232 -7.58 -0.34 -13.69
CA ILE A 232 -7.75 -0.67 -15.12
C ILE A 232 -6.54 -1.44 -15.64
N PHE A 233 -5.32 -1.01 -15.30
CA PHE A 233 -4.07 -1.68 -15.63
C PHE A 233 -4.08 -3.13 -15.12
N LEU A 234 -4.30 -3.31 -13.82
CA LEU A 234 -4.35 -4.63 -13.18
C LEU A 234 -5.46 -5.55 -13.73
N LYS A 235 -6.56 -4.98 -14.26
CA LYS A 235 -7.60 -5.78 -14.93
C LYS A 235 -7.16 -6.33 -16.29
N LYS A 236 -6.22 -5.67 -16.97
CA LYS A 236 -5.75 -6.01 -18.32
C LYS A 236 -4.42 -6.76 -18.34
N THR A 237 -3.65 -6.76 -17.25
CA THR A 237 -2.42 -7.55 -17.11
C THR A 237 -2.76 -9.04 -17.00
N SER A 238 -1.98 -9.91 -17.67
CA SER A 238 -2.09 -11.36 -17.51
C SER A 238 -1.81 -11.80 -16.07
N SER A 239 -2.33 -12.95 -15.65
CA SER A 239 -2.15 -13.47 -14.29
C SER A 239 -0.68 -13.65 -13.88
N GLU A 240 0.18 -14.12 -14.80
CA GLU A 240 1.62 -14.24 -14.58
C GLU A 240 2.32 -12.88 -14.45
N GLY A 241 1.98 -11.91 -15.31
CA GLY A 241 2.50 -10.55 -15.20
C GLY A 241 2.00 -9.84 -13.94
N LEU A 242 0.79 -10.18 -13.47
CA LEU A 242 0.22 -9.65 -12.24
C LEU A 242 1.04 -10.11 -11.03
N CYS A 243 1.28 -11.42 -10.87
CA CYS A 243 1.99 -11.91 -9.68
C CYS A 243 3.46 -11.37 -9.62
N SER A 244 4.11 -11.00 -10.74
CA SER A 244 5.41 -10.30 -10.76
C SER A 244 5.30 -8.79 -10.47
N THR A 245 4.36 -8.08 -11.08
CA THR A 245 4.11 -6.65 -10.80
C THR A 245 3.77 -6.44 -9.33
N LEU A 246 2.95 -7.33 -8.77
CA LEU A 246 2.57 -7.31 -7.37
C LEU A 246 3.76 -7.51 -6.43
N ARG A 247 4.77 -8.31 -6.82
CA ARG A 247 5.97 -8.53 -6.01
C ARG A 247 6.76 -7.24 -5.79
N ASP A 248 6.82 -6.39 -6.82
CA ASP A 248 7.58 -5.15 -6.78
C ASP A 248 6.76 -3.97 -6.21
N LEU A 249 5.43 -4.02 -6.34
CA LEU A 249 4.50 -2.97 -5.89
C LEU A 249 4.02 -3.10 -4.44
N VAL A 250 4.24 -4.26 -3.80
CA VAL A 250 3.82 -4.53 -2.42
C VAL A 250 4.39 -3.53 -1.39
N ALA A 251 5.44 -2.79 -1.74
CA ALA A 251 6.01 -1.73 -0.90
C ALA A 251 5.13 -0.48 -0.79
N GLU A 252 4.12 -0.30 -1.65
CA GLU A 252 3.22 0.87 -1.65
C GLU A 252 1.91 0.59 -0.87
N SER A 253 1.64 1.36 0.19
CA SER A 253 0.50 1.14 1.12
C SER A 253 -0.88 1.18 0.46
N ASP A 254 -1.04 1.98 -0.58
CA ASP A 254 -2.36 2.34 -1.14
C ASP A 254 -2.88 1.31 -2.14
N ILE A 255 -2.03 0.35 -2.51
CA ILE A 255 -2.32 -0.71 -3.48
C ILE A 255 -2.91 -1.95 -2.80
N ILE A 256 -2.64 -2.15 -1.51
CA ILE A 256 -3.03 -3.34 -0.75
C ILE A 256 -4.56 -3.64 -0.81
N PRO A 257 -5.47 -2.65 -0.69
CA PRO A 257 -6.91 -2.91 -0.83
C PRO A 257 -7.31 -3.40 -2.24
N VAL A 258 -6.60 -2.92 -3.28
CA VAL A 258 -6.83 -3.30 -4.68
C VAL A 258 -6.31 -4.71 -4.94
N ILE A 259 -5.12 -5.05 -4.44
CA ILE A 259 -4.55 -6.41 -4.49
C ILE A 259 -5.49 -7.40 -3.83
N THR A 260 -5.93 -7.09 -2.61
CA THR A 260 -6.79 -7.97 -1.82
C THR A 260 -8.12 -8.21 -2.53
N THR A 261 -8.75 -7.15 -3.07
CA THR A 261 -10.00 -7.27 -3.82
C THR A 261 -9.84 -8.12 -5.09
N LEU A 262 -8.73 -8.00 -5.82
CA LEU A 262 -8.48 -8.74 -7.07
C LEU A 262 -8.11 -10.21 -6.82
N TYR A 263 -7.32 -10.47 -5.78
CA TYR A 263 -6.90 -11.82 -5.37
C TYR A 263 -8.09 -12.60 -4.79
N LEU A 264 -8.95 -11.96 -3.99
CA LEU A 264 -10.14 -12.59 -3.41
C LEU A 264 -11.25 -12.85 -4.44
N ARG A 265 -11.37 -12.01 -5.49
CA ARG A 265 -12.52 -12.11 -6.43
C ARG A 265 -12.27 -12.85 -7.73
N LYS A 266 -11.03 -12.91 -8.27
CA LYS A 266 -10.87 -13.29 -9.69
C LYS A 266 -9.66 -14.15 -10.03
N TYR A 267 -8.57 -14.08 -9.28
CA TYR A 267 -7.32 -14.72 -9.69
C TYR A 267 -6.86 -15.75 -8.67
N SER A 268 -7.04 -17.01 -9.01
CA SER A 268 -6.38 -18.13 -8.35
C SER A 268 -4.87 -18.13 -8.68
N CYS A 269 -4.09 -17.14 -8.22
CA CYS A 269 -2.62 -17.31 -8.18
C CYS A 269 -2.42 -18.54 -7.27
N LYS A 270 -2.06 -19.71 -7.86
CA LYS A 270 -1.78 -20.95 -7.12
C LYS A 270 -0.57 -20.81 -6.20
N ASP A 271 0.26 -19.81 -6.48
CA ASP A 271 1.46 -19.50 -5.73
C ASP A 271 1.14 -18.64 -4.50
N THR A 272 0.94 -19.33 -3.37
CA THR A 272 0.76 -18.71 -2.06
C THR A 272 2.00 -17.95 -1.56
N SER A 273 3.17 -18.12 -2.19
CA SER A 273 4.41 -17.41 -1.79
C SER A 273 4.33 -15.91 -2.06
N VAL A 274 3.63 -15.48 -3.10
CA VAL A 274 3.43 -14.06 -3.43
C VAL A 274 2.51 -13.38 -2.42
N LEU A 275 1.44 -14.07 -2.00
CA LEU A 275 0.57 -13.59 -0.94
C LEU A 275 1.31 -13.56 0.40
N LYS A 276 2.09 -14.60 0.74
CA LYS A 276 2.93 -14.62 1.94
C LYS A 276 3.96 -13.51 1.95
N LYS A 277 4.59 -13.20 0.81
CA LYS A 277 5.57 -12.11 0.67
C LYS A 277 4.90 -10.73 0.72
N ALA A 278 3.73 -10.58 0.10
CA ALA A 278 2.89 -9.38 0.24
C ALA A 278 2.51 -9.11 1.70
N LEU A 279 2.11 -10.16 2.41
CA LEU A 279 1.74 -10.12 3.81
C LEU A 279 2.94 -9.93 4.74
N SER A 280 4.12 -10.47 4.41
CA SER A 280 5.33 -10.27 5.21
C SER A 280 5.89 -8.84 5.10
N TYR A 281 5.67 -8.19 3.95
CA TYR A 281 6.02 -6.78 3.75
C TYR A 281 4.98 -5.80 4.32
N CYS A 282 3.72 -6.23 4.46
CA CYS A 282 2.73 -5.57 5.30
C CYS A 282 3.13 -5.75 6.78
N ALA A 283 4.15 -5.02 7.22
CA ALA A 283 4.70 -5.11 8.58
C ALA A 283 3.59 -4.95 9.64
N GLY A 284 3.18 -6.08 10.22
CA GLY A 284 2.20 -6.17 11.29
C GLY A 284 0.81 -6.65 10.85
N THR A 285 0.31 -7.66 11.57
CA THR A 285 -1.07 -8.17 11.56
C THR A 285 -2.15 -7.07 11.66
N SER A 286 -1.82 -5.86 12.12
CA SER A 286 -2.69 -4.69 12.16
C SER A 286 -3.04 -4.13 10.76
N SER A 287 -2.15 -4.24 9.79
CA SER A 287 -2.36 -3.74 8.42
C SER A 287 -3.26 -4.67 7.62
N PHE A 288 -3.10 -5.99 7.79
CA PHE A 288 -4.00 -7.00 7.21
C PHE A 288 -5.41 -6.94 7.82
N LEU A 289 -5.50 -6.76 9.16
CA LEU A 289 -6.78 -6.54 9.81
C LEU A 289 -7.42 -5.24 9.35
N LYS A 290 -6.69 -4.13 9.18
CA LYS A 290 -7.26 -2.91 8.57
C LYS A 290 -7.76 -3.13 7.13
N VAL A 291 -7.21 -4.10 6.41
CA VAL A 291 -7.61 -4.45 5.03
C VAL A 291 -8.82 -5.37 5.01
N ILE A 292 -8.92 -6.34 5.92
CA ILE A 292 -10.14 -7.13 6.17
C ILE A 292 -11.24 -6.21 6.71
N GLU A 293 -10.93 -5.41 7.73
CA GLU A 293 -11.83 -4.45 8.36
C GLU A 293 -12.30 -3.41 7.35
N LYS A 294 -11.45 -2.79 6.51
CA LYS A 294 -11.93 -1.89 5.42
C LYS A 294 -12.61 -2.63 4.27
N GLY A 295 -12.25 -3.88 3.99
CA GLY A 295 -12.83 -4.69 2.92
C GLY A 295 -14.22 -5.22 3.25
N PHE A 296 -14.48 -5.48 4.54
CA PHE A 296 -15.71 -6.07 5.07
C PHE A 296 -16.51 -5.13 5.98
N SER A 297 -15.98 -3.97 6.39
CA SER A 297 -16.72 -2.99 7.19
C SER A 297 -17.98 -2.57 6.44
N GLY A 298 -19.14 -2.85 7.04
CA GLY A 298 -20.45 -2.50 6.50
C GLY A 298 -21.05 -3.53 5.53
N LYS A 299 -20.43 -4.70 5.32
CA LYS A 299 -21.03 -5.80 4.55
C LYS A 299 -20.97 -7.11 5.32
N ALA A 300 -22.13 -7.76 5.45
CA ALA A 300 -22.20 -9.12 5.99
C ALA A 300 -21.30 -10.05 5.15
N LEU A 301 -20.45 -10.82 5.82
CA LEU A 301 -19.65 -11.86 5.18
C LEU A 301 -20.59 -12.91 4.59
N ASN A 302 -20.45 -13.23 3.30
CA ASN A 302 -21.18 -14.35 2.72
C ASN A 302 -20.48 -15.68 3.07
N SER A 303 -21.14 -16.81 2.79
CA SER A 303 -20.63 -18.16 3.07
C SER A 303 -19.30 -18.47 2.37
N SER A 304 -19.03 -17.89 1.21
CA SER A 304 -17.78 -18.05 0.47
C SER A 304 -16.63 -17.29 1.13
N ASP A 305 -16.87 -16.07 1.61
CA ASP A 305 -15.87 -15.27 2.34
C ASP A 305 -15.47 -15.95 3.65
N ILE A 306 -16.46 -16.50 4.36
CA ILE A 306 -16.25 -17.30 5.58
C ILE A 306 -15.42 -18.54 5.24
N ALA A 307 -15.82 -19.34 4.24
CA ALA A 307 -15.07 -20.55 3.86
C ALA A 307 -13.61 -20.26 3.48
N LEU A 308 -13.33 -19.12 2.85
CA LEU A 308 -11.99 -18.71 2.48
C LEU A 308 -11.17 -18.27 3.69
N PHE A 309 -11.76 -17.47 4.59
CA PHE A 309 -11.16 -17.10 5.87
C PHE A 309 -10.84 -18.35 6.71
N GLU A 310 -11.75 -19.32 6.75
CA GLU A 310 -11.54 -20.60 7.40
C GLU A 310 -10.38 -21.37 6.79
N LYS A 311 -10.34 -21.52 5.47
CA LYS A 311 -9.25 -22.21 4.78
C LYS A 311 -7.90 -21.55 5.06
N PHE A 312 -7.87 -20.22 5.12
CA PHE A 312 -6.67 -19.44 5.47
C PHE A 312 -6.24 -19.66 6.92
N VAL A 313 -7.16 -19.45 7.87
CA VAL A 313 -6.93 -19.66 9.30
C VAL A 313 -6.43 -21.08 9.59
N LEU A 314 -7.00 -22.09 8.94
CA LEU A 314 -6.62 -23.48 9.12
C LEU A 314 -5.27 -23.84 8.48
N SER A 315 -4.83 -23.08 7.47
CA SER A 315 -3.56 -23.30 6.77
C SER A 315 -2.35 -22.77 7.53
N ASP A 316 -2.52 -21.74 8.37
CA ASP A 316 -1.43 -21.13 9.13
C ASP A 316 -1.68 -21.20 10.65
N LYS A 317 -1.48 -22.39 11.22
CA LYS A 317 -1.76 -22.69 12.63
C LYS A 317 -0.92 -21.88 13.64
N ARG A 318 0.10 -21.12 13.21
CA ARG A 318 1.09 -20.50 14.10
C ARG A 318 0.80 -19.03 14.45
N GLU A 319 -0.08 -18.34 13.72
CA GLU A 319 -0.30 -16.88 13.88
C GLU A 319 -1.78 -16.46 14.06
N LEU A 320 -2.59 -17.34 14.65
CA LEU A 320 -4.03 -17.09 14.81
C LEU A 320 -4.41 -16.22 16.01
N ASP A 321 -3.49 -16.00 16.94
CA ASP A 321 -3.83 -15.36 18.21
C ASP A 321 -4.22 -13.88 18.03
N TYR A 322 -3.62 -13.18 17.06
CA TYR A 322 -3.90 -11.77 16.80
C TYR A 322 -5.14 -11.50 15.93
N PRO A 323 -5.35 -12.17 14.78
CA PRO A 323 -6.52 -11.91 13.93
C PRO A 323 -7.83 -12.28 14.61
N VAL A 324 -7.83 -13.39 15.35
CA VAL A 324 -9.04 -13.89 16.02
C VAL A 324 -9.41 -12.95 17.17
N SER A 325 -8.49 -12.64 18.09
CA SER A 325 -8.78 -11.84 19.30
C SER A 325 -9.33 -10.43 19.05
N LYS A 326 -9.00 -9.82 17.89
CA LYS A 326 -9.44 -8.46 17.52
C LYS A 326 -10.73 -8.40 16.73
N SER A 327 -11.15 -9.51 16.14
CA SER A 327 -12.10 -9.44 15.03
C SER A 327 -13.55 -9.33 15.46
N GLY A 328 -13.98 -9.84 16.62
CA GLY A 328 -15.31 -9.59 17.22
C GLY A 328 -16.54 -9.82 16.31
N PHE A 329 -16.36 -10.32 15.08
CA PHE A 329 -17.37 -10.32 14.04
C PHE A 329 -18.46 -11.33 14.38
N ASN A 330 -19.70 -10.85 14.39
CA ASN A 330 -20.88 -11.64 14.73
C ASN A 330 -21.07 -12.80 13.75
N GLU A 331 -20.69 -12.60 12.50
CA GLU A 331 -20.78 -13.56 11.40
C GLU A 331 -19.83 -14.76 11.57
N LEU A 332 -18.78 -14.62 12.37
CA LEU A 332 -17.79 -15.68 12.60
C LEU A 332 -18.12 -16.56 13.82
N VAL A 333 -19.20 -16.28 14.55
CA VAL A 333 -19.58 -17.07 15.74
C VAL A 333 -19.78 -18.57 15.46
N PRO A 334 -20.40 -18.99 14.35
CA PRO A 334 -20.47 -20.41 13.99
C PRO A 334 -19.10 -21.05 13.76
N PHE A 335 -18.14 -20.29 13.21
CA PHE A 335 -16.77 -20.73 13.02
C PHE A 335 -16.04 -20.88 14.37
N TYR A 336 -16.19 -19.88 15.26
CA TYR A 336 -15.65 -19.93 16.62
C TYR A 336 -16.18 -21.13 17.41
N ALA A 337 -17.46 -21.44 17.30
CA ALA A 337 -18.04 -22.64 17.90
C ALA A 337 -17.34 -23.93 17.41
N ARG A 338 -17.05 -24.03 16.10
CA ARG A 338 -16.30 -25.16 15.53
C ARG A 338 -14.88 -25.24 16.06
N ILE A 339 -14.18 -24.11 16.21
CA ILE A 339 -12.82 -24.09 16.80
C ILE A 339 -12.85 -24.56 18.25
N LEU A 340 -13.77 -24.04 19.07
CA LEU A 340 -13.83 -24.40 20.49
C LEU A 340 -14.13 -25.89 20.68
N ARG A 341 -15.02 -26.46 19.86
CA ARG A 341 -15.41 -27.88 19.92
C ARG A 341 -14.41 -28.81 19.23
N GLY A 342 -13.63 -28.31 18.27
CA GLY A 342 -12.66 -29.10 17.52
C GLY A 342 -11.35 -29.41 18.26
N LYS A 343 -10.48 -30.17 17.59
CA LYS A 343 -9.13 -30.54 18.05
C LYS A 343 -8.09 -29.46 17.71
N TYR A 344 -8.30 -28.25 18.22
CA TYR A 344 -7.37 -27.13 18.08
C TYR A 344 -6.51 -26.94 19.33
N SER A 345 -5.35 -26.28 19.18
CA SER A 345 -4.47 -25.99 20.31
C SER A 345 -5.16 -25.08 21.35
N ILE A 346 -4.71 -25.17 22.60
CA ILE A 346 -5.27 -24.38 23.70
C ILE A 346 -5.09 -22.87 23.43
N SER A 347 -3.96 -22.42 22.86
CA SER A 347 -3.74 -20.99 22.61
C SER A 347 -4.75 -20.43 21.59
N ILE A 348 -4.99 -21.14 20.47
CA ILE A 348 -6.00 -20.74 19.48
C ILE A 348 -7.38 -20.63 20.14
N LYS A 349 -7.76 -21.62 20.96
CA LYS A 349 -9.05 -21.61 21.67
C LYS A 349 -9.15 -20.44 22.65
N LYS A 350 -8.06 -20.09 23.35
CA LYS A 350 -8.02 -18.89 24.22
C LYS A 350 -8.25 -17.61 23.41
N SER A 351 -7.62 -17.50 22.24
CA SER A 351 -7.80 -16.34 21.35
C SER A 351 -9.22 -16.23 20.82
N VAL A 352 -9.87 -17.36 20.49
CA VAL A 352 -11.30 -17.40 20.16
C VAL A 352 -12.16 -16.93 21.32
N ILE A 353 -11.90 -17.40 22.56
CA ILE A 353 -12.65 -16.94 23.74
C ILE A 353 -12.50 -15.42 23.91
N SER A 354 -11.30 -14.87 23.71
CA SER A 354 -11.09 -13.42 23.79
C SER A 354 -11.79 -12.66 22.65
N ALA A 355 -11.86 -13.22 21.45
CA ALA A 355 -12.64 -12.65 20.35
C ALA A 355 -14.14 -12.59 20.66
N LEU A 356 -14.67 -13.69 21.21
CA LEU A 356 -16.09 -13.83 21.55
C LEU A 356 -16.54 -12.80 22.59
N SER A 357 -15.66 -12.37 23.51
CA SER A 357 -16.03 -11.33 24.48
C SER A 357 -16.23 -9.96 23.84
N HIS A 358 -15.68 -9.70 22.65
CA HIS A 358 -15.89 -8.43 21.95
C HIS A 358 -17.05 -8.48 20.94
N SER A 359 -17.66 -9.66 20.74
CA SER A 359 -18.80 -9.84 19.85
C SER A 359 -20.11 -9.43 20.53
N THR A 360 -21.05 -8.91 19.74
CA THR A 360 -22.39 -8.53 20.20
C THR A 360 -23.47 -9.59 19.91
N ALA A 361 -23.10 -10.67 19.21
CA ALA A 361 -24.00 -11.78 18.91
C ALA A 361 -24.34 -12.61 20.15
N ALA A 362 -25.63 -12.89 20.34
CA ALA A 362 -26.14 -13.64 21.50
C ALA A 362 -25.45 -15.02 21.70
N ASP A 363 -25.14 -15.71 20.61
CA ASP A 363 -24.47 -17.01 20.69
C ASP A 363 -23.03 -16.92 21.21
N SER A 364 -22.38 -15.75 21.11
CA SER A 364 -21.06 -15.52 21.69
C SER A 364 -21.08 -15.64 23.21
N GLY A 365 -22.08 -15.05 23.86
CA GLY A 365 -22.27 -15.17 25.30
C GLY A 365 -22.48 -16.62 25.74
N LYS A 366 -23.23 -17.41 24.97
CA LYS A 366 -23.44 -18.84 25.23
C LYS A 366 -22.13 -19.64 25.10
N LEU A 367 -21.31 -19.35 24.10
CA LEU A 367 -20.00 -20.00 23.91
C LEU A 367 -19.01 -19.63 25.01
N LEU A 368 -19.04 -18.39 25.52
CA LEU A 368 -18.24 -17.99 26.69
C LEU A 368 -18.65 -18.76 27.95
N LEU A 369 -19.97 -18.93 28.19
CA LEU A 369 -20.47 -19.80 29.26
C LEU A 369 -20.06 -21.27 29.06
N GLU A 370 -20.10 -21.76 27.82
CA GLU A 370 -19.61 -23.10 27.47
C GLU A 370 -18.13 -23.22 27.86
N ALA A 371 -17.29 -22.23 27.55
CA ALA A 371 -15.87 -22.22 27.91
C ALA A 371 -15.64 -22.27 29.43
N ILE A 372 -16.44 -21.57 30.23
CA ILE A 372 -16.38 -21.61 31.70
C ILE A 372 -16.75 -23.00 32.24
N ARG A 373 -17.66 -23.73 31.58
CA ARG A 373 -18.08 -25.07 31.99
C ARG A 373 -17.10 -26.19 31.62
N ARG A 374 -16.10 -25.92 30.76
CA ARG A 374 -15.16 -26.95 30.28
C ARG A 374 -14.30 -27.54 31.40
N ARG A 375 -13.84 -28.77 31.20
CA ARG A 375 -12.89 -29.43 32.11
C ARG A 375 -11.47 -28.88 31.99
N GLU A 376 -11.12 -28.35 30.83
CA GLU A 376 -9.81 -27.75 30.53
C GLU A 376 -9.60 -26.48 31.37
N GLY A 377 -8.81 -26.57 32.44
CA GLY A 377 -8.65 -25.49 33.43
C GLY A 377 -8.21 -24.16 32.82
N GLU A 378 -7.31 -24.19 31.84
CA GLU A 378 -6.82 -22.99 31.17
C GLU A 378 -7.87 -22.27 30.32
N LEU A 379 -8.72 -23.00 29.58
CA LEU A 379 -9.84 -22.38 28.85
C LEU A 379 -10.90 -21.84 29.78
N LYS A 380 -11.17 -22.54 30.89
CA LYS A 380 -12.08 -22.08 31.93
C LYS A 380 -11.62 -20.76 32.52
N LYS A 381 -10.34 -20.64 32.90
CA LYS A 381 -9.74 -19.38 33.39
C LYS A 381 -9.91 -18.26 32.36
N THR A 382 -9.62 -18.53 31.09
CA THR A 382 -9.79 -17.54 30.02
C THR A 382 -11.25 -17.13 29.83
N GLY A 383 -12.18 -18.08 29.90
CA GLY A 383 -13.63 -17.81 29.85
C GLY A 383 -14.08 -16.89 31.00
N ILE A 384 -13.66 -17.19 32.23
CA ILE A 384 -13.97 -16.38 33.42
C ILE A 384 -13.51 -14.92 33.22
N VAL A 385 -12.25 -14.73 32.81
CA VAL A 385 -11.65 -13.40 32.66
C VAL A 385 -12.31 -12.59 31.55
N ASN A 386 -12.64 -13.22 30.42
CA ASN A 386 -13.15 -12.51 29.24
C ASN A 386 -14.66 -12.25 29.30
N LEU A 387 -15.44 -13.04 30.04
CA LEU A 387 -16.90 -12.89 30.05
C LEU A 387 -17.36 -11.49 30.45
N LYS A 388 -16.69 -10.84 31.41
CA LYS A 388 -17.07 -9.49 31.86
C LYS A 388 -17.03 -8.42 30.76
N ASN A 389 -16.25 -8.65 29.69
CA ASN A 389 -16.13 -7.74 28.55
C ASN A 389 -17.23 -7.96 27.51
N TYR A 390 -18.13 -8.92 27.71
CA TYR A 390 -19.21 -9.23 26.77
C TYR A 390 -20.31 -8.17 26.80
N HIS A 391 -20.59 -7.59 25.63
CA HIS A 391 -21.53 -6.48 25.45
C HIS A 391 -22.70 -6.79 24.49
N GLY A 392 -23.03 -8.06 24.25
CA GLY A 392 -24.17 -8.43 23.42
C GLY A 392 -25.53 -8.06 24.02
N ASN A 393 -26.57 -8.03 23.18
CA ASN A 393 -27.94 -7.65 23.57
C ASN A 393 -28.53 -8.53 24.69
N ASP A 394 -28.03 -9.76 24.84
CA ASP A 394 -28.41 -10.73 25.86
C ASP A 394 -27.47 -10.74 27.08
N ALA A 395 -26.52 -9.80 27.19
CA ALA A 395 -25.52 -9.76 28.26
C ALA A 395 -26.13 -9.85 29.67
N ARG A 396 -27.33 -9.28 29.88
CA ARG A 396 -28.05 -9.42 31.16
C ARG A 396 -28.38 -10.87 31.52
N ILE A 397 -28.86 -11.64 30.54
CA ILE A 397 -29.20 -13.05 30.72
C ILE A 397 -27.93 -13.86 30.91
N ILE A 398 -26.91 -13.59 30.09
CA ILE A 398 -25.61 -14.27 30.14
C ILE A 398 -24.93 -14.06 31.50
N PHE A 399 -24.88 -12.83 32.01
CA PHE A 399 -24.27 -12.56 33.32
C PHE A 399 -25.06 -13.14 34.48
N ARG A 400 -26.40 -13.14 34.40
CA ARG A 400 -27.21 -13.86 35.39
C ARG A 400 -26.83 -15.33 35.43
N ASN A 401 -26.74 -16.00 34.27
CA ASN A 401 -26.35 -17.41 34.22
C ASN A 401 -24.91 -17.62 34.68
N ALA A 402 -24.00 -16.71 34.32
CA ALA A 402 -22.61 -16.75 34.75
C ALA A 402 -22.48 -16.65 36.27
N SER A 403 -23.33 -15.88 36.93
CA SER A 403 -23.30 -15.78 38.39
C SER A 403 -23.50 -17.14 39.07
N TRP A 404 -24.35 -18.00 38.49
CA TRP A 404 -24.61 -19.34 39.01
C TRP A 404 -23.44 -20.27 38.75
N GLU A 405 -22.81 -20.17 37.58
CA GLU A 405 -21.60 -20.90 37.25
C GLU A 405 -20.43 -20.51 38.17
N TYR A 406 -20.24 -19.22 38.40
CA TYR A 406 -19.22 -18.72 39.32
C TYR A 406 -19.48 -19.14 40.76
N ASP A 407 -20.72 -19.05 41.26
CA ASP A 407 -21.07 -19.56 42.59
C ASP A 407 -20.74 -21.06 42.74
N THR A 408 -21.07 -21.84 41.70
CA THR A 408 -20.74 -23.26 41.65
C THR A 408 -19.23 -23.50 41.67
N LEU A 409 -18.46 -22.74 40.89
CA LEU A 409 -17.00 -22.83 40.89
C LEU A 409 -16.43 -22.44 42.26
N ILE A 410 -16.92 -21.37 42.89
CA ILE A 410 -16.46 -20.89 44.19
C ILE A 410 -16.64 -21.96 45.26
N LYS A 411 -17.78 -22.64 45.27
CA LYS A 411 -18.11 -23.68 46.25
C LYS A 411 -17.39 -25.01 45.97
N LYS A 412 -17.35 -25.45 44.71
CA LYS A 412 -16.97 -26.83 44.36
C LYS A 412 -15.55 -27.01 43.84
N THR A 413 -14.88 -25.97 43.35
CA THR A 413 -13.52 -26.13 42.80
C THR A 413 -12.47 -26.19 43.91
N ASN A 414 -11.48 -27.07 43.75
CA ASN A 414 -10.28 -27.12 44.60
C ASN A 414 -9.15 -26.24 44.04
N ASP A 415 -9.21 -25.86 42.76
CA ASP A 415 -8.25 -24.94 42.15
C ASP A 415 -8.48 -23.51 42.66
N LEU A 416 -7.60 -23.06 43.56
CA LEU A 416 -7.65 -21.72 44.16
C LEU A 416 -7.51 -20.61 43.10
N SER A 417 -6.79 -20.82 42.00
CA SER A 417 -6.68 -19.85 40.91
C SER A 417 -8.02 -19.65 40.21
N ILE A 418 -8.70 -20.75 39.86
CA ILE A 418 -10.05 -20.68 39.25
C ILE A 418 -11.04 -20.05 40.23
N LYS A 419 -10.98 -20.43 41.51
CA LYS A 419 -11.83 -19.87 42.58
C LYS A 419 -11.64 -18.35 42.68
N GLY A 420 -10.39 -17.89 42.78
CA GLY A 420 -10.07 -16.46 42.88
C GLY A 420 -10.51 -15.66 41.67
N LEU A 421 -10.28 -16.18 40.46
CA LEU A 421 -10.76 -15.55 39.22
C LEU A 421 -12.28 -15.45 39.17
N ALA A 422 -13.00 -16.52 39.55
CA ALA A 422 -14.47 -16.51 39.58
C ALA A 422 -15.01 -15.47 40.56
N VAL A 423 -14.43 -15.39 41.77
CA VAL A 423 -14.79 -14.38 42.79
C VAL A 423 -14.51 -12.96 42.28
N ARG A 424 -13.34 -12.74 41.69
CA ARG A 424 -12.99 -11.42 41.15
C ARG A 424 -13.96 -11.01 40.04
N SER A 425 -14.19 -11.89 39.06
CA SER A 425 -15.05 -11.59 37.92
C SER A 425 -16.51 -11.39 38.31
N ILE A 426 -17.04 -12.11 39.29
CA ILE A 426 -18.41 -11.87 39.76
C ILE A 426 -18.57 -10.54 40.49
N ILE A 427 -17.56 -10.12 41.26
CA ILE A 427 -17.53 -8.79 41.88
C ILE A 427 -17.46 -7.71 40.80
N GLU A 428 -16.61 -7.89 39.79
CA GLU A 428 -16.47 -6.95 38.67
C GLU A 428 -17.77 -6.81 37.86
N ILE A 429 -18.51 -7.91 37.66
CA ILE A 429 -19.83 -7.88 37.02
C ILE A 429 -20.87 -7.22 37.95
N ALA A 430 -20.89 -7.57 39.24
CA ALA A 430 -21.89 -7.05 40.17
C ALA A 430 -21.76 -5.54 40.40
N GLN A 431 -20.54 -5.00 40.49
CA GLN A 431 -20.31 -3.56 40.69
C GLN A 431 -20.79 -2.70 39.52
N SER A 432 -20.75 -3.24 38.29
CA SER A 432 -21.29 -2.56 37.11
C SER A 432 -22.82 -2.59 37.03
N ARG A 433 -23.47 -3.31 37.96
CA ARG A 433 -24.92 -3.59 37.95
C ARG A 433 -25.55 -3.49 39.35
N LEU A 434 -25.07 -2.56 40.16
CA LEU A 434 -25.58 -2.34 41.53
C LEU A 434 -27.02 -1.79 41.57
N ASP A 435 -27.53 -1.31 40.43
CA ASP A 435 -28.94 -0.98 40.20
C ASP A 435 -29.85 -2.20 40.37
N ASN A 436 -29.32 -3.41 40.16
CA ASN A 436 -30.06 -4.64 40.34
C ASN A 436 -29.91 -5.20 41.78
N PRO A 437 -31.02 -5.38 42.52
CA PRO A 437 -30.98 -5.82 43.91
C PRO A 437 -30.35 -7.19 44.12
N ASN A 438 -30.44 -8.09 43.13
CA ASN A 438 -29.84 -9.43 43.22
C ASN A 438 -28.30 -9.35 43.17
N PHE A 439 -27.75 -8.53 42.27
CA PHE A 439 -26.30 -8.32 42.19
C PHE A 439 -25.79 -7.60 43.45
N LYS A 440 -26.54 -6.60 43.96
CA LYS A 440 -26.21 -5.93 45.22
C LYS A 440 -26.22 -6.87 46.43
N HIS A 441 -27.23 -7.74 46.53
CA HIS A 441 -27.31 -8.74 47.60
C HIS A 441 -26.16 -9.74 47.52
N TYR A 442 -25.88 -10.28 46.33
CA TYR A 442 -24.81 -11.25 46.13
C TYR A 442 -23.42 -10.65 46.37
N TYR A 443 -23.20 -9.40 45.92
CA TYR A 443 -22.01 -8.61 46.23
C TYR A 443 -21.78 -8.49 47.74
N ASN A 444 -22.84 -8.21 48.52
CA ASN A 444 -22.74 -8.12 49.97
C ASN A 444 -22.44 -9.47 50.64
N ILE A 445 -23.03 -10.56 50.16
CA ILE A 445 -22.79 -11.91 50.72
C ILE A 445 -21.32 -12.30 50.53
N LEU A 446 -20.80 -12.14 49.32
CA LEU A 446 -19.41 -12.51 49.02
C LEU A 446 -18.39 -11.75 49.86
N LEU A 447 -18.67 -10.48 50.16
CA LEU A 447 -17.78 -9.66 50.98
C LEU A 447 -17.87 -9.95 52.49
N ARG A 448 -18.97 -10.57 52.97
CA ARG A 448 -19.18 -10.85 54.39
C ARG A 448 -18.73 -12.24 54.83
N ASN A 449 -18.97 -13.26 54.00
CA ASN A 449 -18.84 -14.68 54.41
C ASN A 449 -17.71 -15.42 53.68
N ALA A 450 -16.70 -14.70 53.19
CA ALA A 450 -15.59 -15.28 52.46
C ALA A 450 -14.45 -15.72 53.40
N ASN A 451 -13.88 -16.90 53.13
CA ASN A 451 -12.57 -17.26 53.67
C ASN A 451 -11.49 -16.27 53.16
N GLU A 452 -10.31 -16.26 53.79
CA GLU A 452 -9.23 -15.31 53.49
C GLU A 452 -8.93 -15.20 51.98
N HIS A 453 -8.78 -16.32 51.28
CA HIS A 453 -8.43 -16.33 49.86
C HIS A 453 -9.55 -15.74 48.97
N THR A 454 -10.79 -16.14 49.23
CA THR A 454 -11.98 -15.61 48.54
C THR A 454 -12.11 -14.12 48.82
N LEU A 455 -11.87 -13.68 50.06
CA LEU A 455 -11.98 -12.28 50.44
C LEU A 455 -10.92 -11.42 49.75
N LEU A 456 -9.65 -11.87 49.71
CA LEU A 456 -8.59 -11.21 48.96
C LEU A 456 -8.93 -11.08 47.48
N SER A 457 -9.46 -12.15 46.88
CA SER A 457 -9.89 -12.15 45.48
C SER A 457 -11.05 -11.18 45.24
N ALA A 458 -12.02 -11.13 46.16
CA ALA A 458 -13.15 -10.20 46.08
C ALA A 458 -12.70 -8.75 46.17
N VAL A 459 -11.82 -8.44 47.14
CA VAL A 459 -11.24 -7.09 47.29
C VAL A 459 -10.45 -6.69 46.04
N SER A 460 -9.70 -7.62 45.44
CA SER A 460 -8.95 -7.35 44.19
C SER A 460 -9.83 -7.00 42.97
N GLY A 461 -11.11 -7.36 43.01
CA GLY A 461 -12.08 -7.06 41.94
C GLY A 461 -12.82 -5.72 42.12
N LEU A 462 -12.67 -5.07 43.28
CA LEU A 462 -13.32 -3.80 43.56
C LEU A 462 -12.69 -2.68 42.72
N ASN A 463 -13.53 -1.94 42.00
CA ASN A 463 -13.12 -0.72 41.31
C ASN A 463 -13.18 0.46 42.30
N PRO A 464 -12.05 1.04 42.71
CA PRO A 464 -12.04 2.12 43.70
C PRO A 464 -12.77 3.40 43.22
N GLU A 465 -12.96 3.60 41.92
CA GLU A 465 -13.72 4.73 41.37
C GLU A 465 -15.23 4.61 41.61
N ASN A 466 -15.74 3.39 41.80
CA ASN A 466 -17.14 3.18 42.11
C ASN A 466 -17.42 3.55 43.58
N SER A 467 -18.43 4.40 43.83
CA SER A 467 -18.71 4.95 45.16
C SER A 467 -19.05 3.88 46.22
N GLU A 468 -19.77 2.82 45.86
CA GLU A 468 -20.05 1.71 46.78
C GLU A 468 -18.80 0.89 47.05
N SER A 469 -18.02 0.58 46.01
CA SER A 469 -16.74 -0.13 46.14
C SER A 469 -15.75 0.64 47.01
N LYS A 470 -15.68 1.97 46.85
CA LYS A 470 -14.89 2.87 47.69
C LYS A 470 -15.29 2.77 49.16
N LYS A 471 -16.58 2.84 49.48
CA LYS A 471 -17.09 2.64 50.85
C LYS A 471 -16.69 1.28 51.41
N ARG A 472 -16.73 0.23 50.60
CA ARG A 472 -16.30 -1.12 51.03
C ARG A 472 -14.81 -1.21 51.27
N LEU A 473 -13.99 -0.65 50.38
CA LEU A 473 -12.54 -0.61 50.55
C LEU A 473 -12.16 0.11 51.84
N VAL A 474 -12.83 1.22 52.18
CA VAL A 474 -12.68 1.93 53.46
C VAL A 474 -13.00 1.02 54.65
N LEU A 475 -14.12 0.28 54.61
CA LEU A 475 -14.45 -0.69 55.65
C LEU A 475 -13.39 -1.80 55.77
N PHE A 476 -12.81 -2.23 54.65
CA PHE A 476 -11.73 -3.24 54.63
C PHE A 476 -10.41 -2.76 55.23
N LEU A 477 -10.19 -1.45 55.40
CA LEU A 477 -9.05 -0.92 56.16
C LEU A 477 -9.11 -1.30 57.64
N LYS A 478 -10.29 -1.63 58.16
CA LYS A 478 -10.50 -2.11 59.54
C LYS A 478 -10.57 -3.64 59.64
N ASN A 479 -10.36 -4.36 58.54
CA ASN A 479 -10.45 -5.82 58.53
C ASN A 479 -9.34 -6.43 59.43
N PRO A 480 -9.60 -7.50 60.22
CA PRO A 480 -8.58 -8.11 61.07
C PRO A 480 -7.42 -8.74 60.27
N ASN A 481 -7.66 -9.18 59.03
CA ASN A 481 -6.62 -9.74 58.18
C ASN A 481 -5.74 -8.64 57.55
N ALA A 482 -4.43 -8.69 57.85
CA ALA A 482 -3.46 -7.70 57.39
C ALA A 482 -3.35 -7.61 55.86
N LYS A 483 -3.40 -8.75 55.14
CA LYS A 483 -3.30 -8.78 53.67
C LYS A 483 -4.51 -8.11 53.02
N VAL A 484 -5.70 -8.31 53.59
CA VAL A 484 -6.94 -7.65 53.13
C VAL A 484 -6.85 -6.14 53.30
N ARG A 485 -6.38 -5.68 54.47
CA ARG A 485 -6.15 -4.25 54.71
C ARG A 485 -5.16 -3.65 53.71
N GLN A 486 -4.02 -4.32 53.51
CA GLN A 486 -2.97 -3.87 52.58
C GLN A 486 -3.49 -3.79 51.13
N LEU A 487 -4.24 -4.79 50.68
CA LEU A 487 -4.81 -4.78 49.33
C LEU A 487 -5.85 -3.68 49.15
N ALA A 488 -6.74 -3.48 50.14
CA ALA A 488 -7.74 -2.42 50.10
C ALA A 488 -7.08 -1.03 50.05
N LEU A 489 -6.04 -0.83 50.86
CA LEU A 489 -5.24 0.39 50.87
C LEU A 489 -4.57 0.64 49.52
N LYS A 490 -3.95 -0.40 48.92
CA LYS A 490 -3.33 -0.32 47.60
C LYS A 490 -4.31 0.14 46.53
N LEU A 491 -5.55 -0.37 46.55
CA LEU A 491 -6.59 0.03 45.60
C LEU A 491 -7.08 1.46 45.85
N LEU A 492 -7.27 1.89 47.10
CA LEU A 492 -7.64 3.27 47.41
C LEU A 492 -6.54 4.27 47.02
N LEU A 493 -5.27 3.86 47.14
CA LEU A 493 -4.14 4.69 46.72
C LEU A 493 -4.11 4.97 45.22
N SER A 494 -4.68 4.11 44.37
CA SER A 494 -4.68 4.37 42.93
C SER A 494 -5.57 5.56 42.56
N ILE A 495 -6.45 6.00 43.47
CA ILE A 495 -7.34 7.17 43.30
C ILE A 495 -7.10 8.24 44.38
N SER A 496 -5.90 8.28 44.93
CA SER A 496 -5.47 9.08 46.09
C SER A 496 -5.55 10.61 45.96
N ASN A 497 -6.09 11.14 44.86
CA ASN A 497 -6.40 12.57 44.73
C ASN A 497 -7.78 12.92 45.32
N ASP A 498 -8.52 11.93 45.80
CA ASP A 498 -9.82 12.12 46.44
C ASP A 498 -9.66 12.54 47.92
N ALA A 499 -10.15 13.75 48.25
CA ALA A 499 -10.03 14.33 49.58
C ALA A 499 -10.75 13.54 50.68
N GLU A 500 -11.86 12.86 50.36
CA GLU A 500 -12.57 12.02 51.33
C GLU A 500 -11.75 10.80 51.70
N ILE A 501 -11.09 10.19 50.71
CA ILE A 501 -10.20 9.05 50.90
C ILE A 501 -8.99 9.49 51.72
N GLU A 502 -8.37 10.62 51.40
CA GLU A 502 -7.24 11.13 52.17
C GLU A 502 -7.62 11.38 53.63
N LYS A 503 -8.81 11.93 53.89
CA LYS A 503 -9.33 12.15 55.25
C LYS A 503 -9.54 10.83 56.00
N GLU A 504 -10.21 9.88 55.38
CA GLU A 504 -10.52 8.59 56.00
C GLU A 504 -9.24 7.80 56.29
N ILE A 505 -8.31 7.82 55.35
CA ILE A 505 -7.00 7.19 55.48
C ILE A 505 -6.18 7.83 56.62
N LYS A 506 -6.17 9.16 56.72
CA LYS A 506 -5.49 9.87 57.83
C LYS A 506 -6.07 9.54 59.20
N SER A 507 -7.35 9.15 59.26
CA SER A 507 -7.99 8.74 60.51
C SER A 507 -7.57 7.34 60.98
N LEU A 508 -6.88 6.56 60.13
CA LEU A 508 -6.44 5.22 60.49
C LEU A 508 -5.28 5.26 61.48
N ASN A 509 -5.28 4.29 62.40
CA ASN A 509 -4.20 4.14 63.37
C ASN A 509 -2.86 3.90 62.65
N PRO A 510 -1.86 4.80 62.80
CA PRO A 510 -0.55 4.67 62.16
C PRO A 510 0.12 3.32 62.39
N LYS A 511 -0.11 2.69 63.55
CA LYS A 511 0.47 1.40 63.92
C LYS A 511 -0.03 0.24 63.05
N LEU A 512 -1.20 0.38 62.42
CA LEU A 512 -1.76 -0.66 61.54
C LEU A 512 -1.21 -0.59 60.12
N PHE A 513 -0.57 0.52 59.75
CA PHE A 513 -0.07 0.79 58.40
C PHE A 513 1.25 1.57 58.43
N PRO A 514 2.32 1.04 59.07
CA PRO A 514 3.59 1.76 59.21
C PRO A 514 4.17 2.17 57.85
N ASP A 515 4.17 1.27 56.86
CA ASP A 515 4.65 1.54 55.50
C ASP A 515 3.85 2.64 54.79
N PHE A 516 2.61 2.89 55.20
CA PHE A 516 1.73 3.80 54.50
C PHE A 516 1.88 5.26 54.93
N ILE A 517 2.15 5.50 56.22
CA ILE A 517 2.48 6.82 56.74
C ILE A 517 3.72 7.34 56.01
N ASP A 518 4.70 6.46 55.81
CA ASP A 518 5.90 6.76 55.03
C ASP A 518 5.58 7.09 53.57
N TYR A 519 4.62 6.39 52.94
CA TYR A 519 4.16 6.68 51.58
C TYR A 519 3.42 8.03 51.44
N ILE A 520 2.50 8.38 52.36
CA ILE A 520 1.82 9.68 52.32
C ILE A 520 2.80 10.82 52.55
N ASN A 521 3.70 10.66 53.53
CA ASN A 521 4.72 11.66 53.82
C ASN A 521 5.65 11.81 52.61
N ALA A 522 6.05 10.71 51.95
CA ALA A 522 6.83 10.71 50.70
C ALA A 522 6.25 11.59 49.59
N ARG A 523 4.92 11.63 49.48
CA ARG A 523 4.22 12.31 48.38
C ARG A 523 4.10 13.83 48.57
N LYS A 524 4.28 14.32 49.80
CA LYS A 524 4.22 15.75 50.16
C LYS A 524 5.59 16.40 50.24
N LEU A 525 6.65 15.60 50.21
CA LEU A 525 8.01 16.09 50.27
C LEU A 525 8.36 16.75 48.94
N SER A 526 8.75 18.02 49.02
CA SER A 526 9.38 18.75 47.93
C SER A 526 10.66 18.03 47.48
N SER A 527 11.11 18.31 46.26
CA SER A 527 12.35 17.72 45.72
C SER A 527 13.55 17.94 46.66
N SER A 528 13.59 19.04 47.40
CA SER A 528 14.60 19.35 48.41
C SER A 528 14.51 18.48 49.65
N GLU A 529 13.31 18.16 50.12
CA GLU A 529 13.10 17.31 51.30
C GLU A 529 13.30 15.82 50.98
N LEU A 530 12.98 15.40 49.75
CA LEU A 530 13.37 14.07 49.24
C LEU A 530 14.90 13.93 49.19
N LYS A 531 15.61 15.00 48.83
CA LYS A 531 17.07 15.02 48.77
C LYS A 531 17.71 15.00 50.17
N SER A 532 17.10 15.61 51.18
CA SER A 532 17.59 15.51 52.57
C SER A 532 17.35 14.11 53.16
N LEU A 533 16.20 13.50 52.88
CA LEU A 533 15.90 12.11 53.28
C LEU A 533 16.85 11.10 52.67
N SER A 534 17.35 11.36 51.45
CA SER A 534 18.35 10.51 50.77
C SER A 534 19.65 10.29 51.54
N LYS A 535 19.94 11.18 52.48
CA LYS A 535 21.15 11.13 53.32
C LYS A 535 20.95 10.36 54.62
N THR A 536 19.73 9.86 54.89
CA THR A 536 19.43 9.12 56.12
C THR A 536 19.52 7.61 55.91
N SER A 537 19.87 6.87 56.96
CA SER A 537 19.97 5.40 56.94
C SER A 537 18.63 4.70 56.64
N ASN A 538 17.50 5.39 56.84
CA ASN A 538 16.14 4.87 56.59
C ASN A 538 15.65 5.06 55.14
N PHE A 539 16.45 5.68 54.27
CA PHE A 539 16.06 6.01 52.90
C PHE A 539 15.78 4.78 52.00
N LYS A 540 16.45 3.66 52.26
CA LYS A 540 16.21 2.41 51.51
C LYS A 540 14.81 1.85 51.71
N GLY A 541 14.29 1.88 52.95
CA GLY A 541 12.91 1.47 53.25
C GLY A 541 11.90 2.41 52.59
N PHE A 542 12.16 3.72 52.68
CA PHE A 542 11.35 4.76 52.03
C PHE A 542 11.23 4.59 50.51
N LEU A 543 12.35 4.35 49.80
CA LEU A 543 12.33 4.17 48.34
C LEU A 543 11.57 2.90 47.92
N TYR A 544 11.67 1.83 48.70
CA TYR A 544 10.97 0.57 48.43
C TYR A 544 9.45 0.78 48.47
N THR A 545 8.99 1.50 49.49
CA THR A 545 7.60 1.88 49.71
C THR A 545 7.09 2.90 48.69
N TRP A 546 7.92 3.88 48.33
CA TRP A 546 7.61 4.90 47.32
C TRP A 546 7.47 4.30 45.90
N ALA A 547 8.35 3.34 45.55
CA ALA A 547 8.27 2.59 44.29
C ALA A 547 7.03 1.70 44.21
N TRP A 548 6.61 1.09 45.34
CA TRP A 548 5.45 0.19 45.43
C TRP A 548 4.11 0.85 45.12
N GLY A 549 3.98 2.17 45.31
CA GLY A 549 2.74 2.92 45.10
C GLY A 549 2.53 3.45 43.68
N ARG A 550 3.51 3.33 42.76
CA ARG A 550 3.39 3.78 41.37
C ARG A 550 2.99 2.62 40.47
N SER A 551 1.89 2.77 39.74
CA SER A 551 1.38 1.76 38.80
C SER A 551 2.16 1.68 37.49
N GLU A 552 2.90 2.73 37.11
CA GLU A 552 3.67 2.80 35.87
C GLU A 552 5.18 2.95 36.11
N PRO A 553 6.01 1.98 35.67
CA PRO A 553 7.46 2.04 35.80
C PRO A 553 8.11 3.26 35.13
N SER A 554 7.52 3.77 34.04
CA SER A 554 8.01 4.92 33.27
C SER A 554 7.86 6.24 34.02
N ALA A 555 6.73 6.45 34.69
CA ALA A 555 6.48 7.64 35.51
C ALA A 555 7.43 7.70 36.71
N PHE A 556 7.67 6.57 37.36
CA PHE A 556 8.67 6.44 38.40
C PHE A 556 10.08 6.75 37.89
N LEU A 557 10.48 6.20 36.74
CA LEU A 557 11.81 6.41 36.17
C LEU A 557 12.07 7.88 35.81
N ASN A 558 11.06 8.59 35.30
CA ASN A 558 11.16 10.00 34.95
C ASN A 558 11.30 10.90 36.19
N ASP A 559 10.54 10.62 37.26
CA ASP A 559 10.66 11.36 38.52
C ASP A 559 11.99 11.05 39.23
N PHE A 560 12.44 9.79 39.19
CA PHE A 560 13.76 9.39 39.69
C PHE A 560 14.90 10.09 38.95
N LYS A 561 14.85 10.17 37.61
CA LYS A 561 15.83 10.90 36.79
C LYS A 561 15.85 12.41 37.07
N LYS A 562 14.70 13.00 37.40
CA LYS A 562 14.61 14.42 37.80
C LYS A 562 15.24 14.66 39.17
N LEU A 563 15.09 13.72 40.10
CA LEU A 563 15.67 13.81 41.45
C LEU A 563 17.20 13.66 41.46
N PHE A 564 17.75 12.83 40.57
CA PHE A 564 19.18 12.51 40.50
C PHE A 564 19.80 12.97 39.16
N SER A 565 19.78 14.28 38.91
CA SER A 565 20.33 14.86 37.68
C SER A 565 21.84 14.56 37.50
N LYS A 566 22.33 14.68 36.25
CA LYS A 566 23.62 14.20 35.69
C LYS A 566 24.91 14.41 36.50
N ASN A 567 24.92 15.23 37.55
CA ASN A 567 26.13 15.53 38.32
C ASN A 567 26.31 14.67 39.58
N ASP A 568 25.29 13.92 40.03
CA ASP A 568 25.42 12.94 41.12
C ASP A 568 25.82 11.56 40.56
N THR A 569 27.01 11.44 39.97
CA THR A 569 27.59 10.17 39.45
C THR A 569 28.36 9.38 40.52
N GLY A 570 28.16 9.68 41.81
CA GLY A 570 28.77 8.97 42.91
C GLY A 570 28.30 7.50 43.00
N LYS A 571 29.19 6.63 43.48
CA LYS A 571 29.02 5.18 43.73
C LYS A 571 27.74 4.77 44.45
N ASP A 572 26.98 5.71 45.00
CA ASP A 572 25.76 5.50 45.76
C ASP A 572 24.49 5.31 44.91
N ALA A 573 24.47 5.68 43.62
CA ALA A 573 23.29 5.48 42.76
C ALA A 573 23.11 4.04 42.24
N PHE A 574 24.21 3.29 42.16
CA PHE A 574 24.28 1.95 41.54
C PHE A 574 23.47 0.87 42.28
N PRO A 575 23.49 0.79 43.62
CA PRO A 575 22.66 -0.16 44.37
C PRO A 575 21.15 0.05 44.17
N PHE A 576 20.72 1.29 43.87
CA PHE A 576 19.30 1.63 43.69
C PHE A 576 18.77 1.21 42.31
N LEU A 577 19.59 1.34 41.26
CA LEU A 577 19.27 0.82 39.92
C LEU A 577 19.11 -0.71 39.93
N PHE A 578 19.90 -1.39 40.75
CA PHE A 578 19.81 -2.85 40.95
C PHE A 578 18.51 -3.24 41.66
N ALA A 579 18.08 -2.49 42.69
CA ALA A 579 16.80 -2.69 43.36
C ALA A 579 15.59 -2.50 42.42
N ILE A 580 15.66 -1.52 41.51
CA ILE A 580 14.63 -1.27 40.48
C ILE A 580 14.53 -2.44 39.49
N LEU A 581 15.66 -3.01 39.07
CA LEU A 581 15.70 -4.16 38.15
C LEU A 581 15.25 -5.48 38.81
N SER A 582 15.36 -5.60 40.14
CA SER A 582 14.85 -6.77 40.86
C SER A 582 13.34 -6.74 41.15
N VAL A 583 12.70 -5.56 41.09
CA VAL A 583 11.24 -5.40 41.32
C VAL A 583 10.44 -5.42 39.99
N SER A 584 11.11 -5.31 38.84
CA SER A 584 10.49 -5.34 37.50
C SER A 584 10.48 -6.71 36.81
N LYS A 585 10.89 -7.77 37.51
CA LYS A 585 10.53 -9.17 37.21
C LYS A 585 9.35 -9.58 38.08
#